data_AF-A0A1J3CH89-F1
#
_entry.id   AF-A0A1J3CH89-F1
#
_cell.length_a   1.000
_cell.length_b   1.000
_cell.length_c   1.000
_cell.angle_alpha   90.00
_cell.angle_beta   90.00
_cell.angle_gamma   90.00
#
_symmetry.space_group_name_H-M   'P 1'
#
loop_
_entity.id
_entity.type
_entity.pdbx_description
1 polymer ?
#
loop_
_entity_poly.entity_id
_entity_poly.type
_entity_poly.pdbx_seq_one_letter_code
_entity_poly.pdbx_strand_id
1 'polypeptide(L)'
;RNVLVLRELGMPQRLLFSLLISNSQIVCGKERFEESLKKVVEMGFDPKTSKFVEALHAVNQVTDKTIQEKVDLYKRLGFDVWEMFKKWPSSMNYSEKKILNSIETFLGLGFTRNEFTMMVKSQPQCIG
;
A
#
# COMPACT_ATOMS: atom_id res chain seq x y z
N ARG A 1 -18.50 -13.48 8.67
CA ARG A 1 -18.96 -12.94 7.37
C ARG A 1 -17.77 -12.63 6.45
N ASN A 2 -16.89 -11.71 6.81
CA ASN A 2 -15.72 -11.31 5.99
C ASN A 2 -14.76 -12.46 5.62
N VAL A 3 -14.52 -13.40 6.54
CA VAL A 3 -13.70 -14.60 6.29
C VAL A 3 -14.26 -15.50 5.18
N LEU A 4 -15.59 -15.63 5.08
CA LEU A 4 -16.21 -16.48 4.04
C LEU A 4 -15.98 -15.87 2.66
N VAL A 5 -16.17 -14.56 2.52
CA VAL A 5 -15.93 -13.85 1.26
C VAL A 5 -14.48 -14.01 0.80
N LEU A 6 -13.51 -13.91 1.71
CA LEU A 6 -12.09 -14.14 1.39
C LEU A 6 -11.82 -15.58 0.92
N ARG A 7 -12.49 -16.57 1.52
CA ARG A 7 -12.39 -17.98 1.09
C ARG A 7 -13.02 -18.21 -0.28
N GLU A 8 -14.18 -17.60 -0.55
CA GLU A 8 -14.87 -17.66 -1.85
C GLU A 8 -14.03 -17.03 -2.97
N LEU A 9 -13.24 -15.99 -2.66
CA LEU A 9 -12.23 -15.42 -3.57
C LEU A 9 -11.01 -16.32 -3.79
N GLY A 10 -10.96 -17.50 -3.16
CA GLY A 10 -9.87 -18.46 -3.31
C GLY A 10 -8.60 -18.10 -2.53
N MET A 11 -8.70 -17.26 -1.49
CA MET A 11 -7.55 -16.89 -0.67
C MET A 11 -6.96 -18.13 0.04
N PRO A 12 -5.64 -18.37 -0.06
CA PRO A 12 -4.96 -19.43 0.66
C PRO A 12 -5.09 -19.26 2.19
N GLN A 13 -5.27 -20.37 2.90
CA GLN A 13 -5.37 -20.41 4.37
C GLN A 13 -4.23 -19.66 5.06
N ARG A 14 -2.99 -19.77 4.57
CA ARG A 14 -1.83 -19.04 5.12
C ARG A 14 -2.02 -17.52 5.15
N LEU A 15 -2.61 -16.95 4.09
CA LEU A 15 -2.83 -15.51 3.98
C LEU A 15 -4.02 -15.08 4.83
N LEU A 16 -5.06 -15.91 4.86
CA LEU A 16 -6.21 -15.71 5.74
C LEU A 16 -5.78 -15.69 7.21
N PHE A 17 -4.94 -16.62 7.65
CA PHE A 17 -4.41 -16.61 9.02
C PHE A 17 -3.57 -15.36 9.27
N SER A 18 -2.72 -14.95 8.31
CA SER A 18 -1.93 -13.72 8.46
C SER A 18 -2.79 -12.47 8.70
N LEU A 19 -3.97 -12.38 8.06
CA LEU A 19 -4.95 -11.31 8.24
C LEU A 19 -5.69 -11.38 9.58
N LEU A 20 -5.89 -12.58 10.11
CA LEU A 20 -6.64 -12.79 11.35
C LEU A 20 -5.77 -12.59 12.60
N ILE A 21 -4.49 -12.89 12.51
CA ILE A 21 -3.52 -12.73 13.60
C ILE A 21 -2.87 -11.34 13.60
N SER A 22 -2.99 -10.58 12.51
CA SER A 22 -2.45 -9.22 12.46
C SER A 22 -3.27 -8.28 13.36
N ASN A 23 -2.59 -7.37 14.07
CA ASN A 23 -3.23 -6.33 14.92
C ASN A 23 -4.10 -5.33 14.14
N SER A 24 -4.19 -5.49 12.83
CA SER A 24 -5.07 -4.69 11.97
C SER A 24 -6.47 -5.30 12.02
N GLN A 25 -7.41 -4.66 12.73
CA GLN A 25 -8.84 -5.06 12.85
C GLN A 25 -9.63 -5.04 11.51
N ILE A 26 -8.96 -5.25 10.37
CA ILE A 26 -9.49 -5.13 9.01
C ILE A 26 -10.70 -6.05 8.81
N VAL A 27 -10.65 -7.26 9.36
CA VAL A 27 -11.70 -8.27 9.19
C VAL A 27 -12.90 -8.00 10.12
N CYS A 28 -12.78 -7.08 11.08
CA CYS A 28 -13.79 -6.84 12.13
C CYS A 28 -14.79 -5.71 11.81
N GLY A 29 -14.48 -4.79 10.89
CA GLY A 29 -15.41 -3.74 10.46
C GLY A 29 -16.15 -4.13 9.18
N LYS A 30 -17.49 -4.20 9.20
CA LYS A 30 -18.28 -4.74 8.06
C LYS A 30 -18.27 -3.84 6.82
N GLU A 31 -18.64 -2.56 6.98
CA GLU A 31 -18.85 -1.65 5.84
C GLU A 31 -17.53 -1.26 5.17
N ARG A 32 -16.52 -0.86 5.96
CA ARG A 32 -15.21 -0.46 5.43
C ARG A 32 -14.45 -1.63 4.77
N PHE A 33 -14.67 -2.86 5.25
CA PHE A 33 -14.05 -4.05 4.67
C PHE A 33 -14.62 -4.41 3.30
N GLU A 34 -15.95 -4.48 3.17
CA GLU A 34 -16.59 -4.85 1.89
C GLU A 34 -16.22 -3.83 0.79
N GLU A 35 -16.18 -2.54 1.12
CA GLU A 35 -15.78 -1.49 0.18
C GLU A 35 -14.28 -1.57 -0.19
N SER A 36 -13.40 -1.76 0.80
CA SER A 36 -11.96 -1.91 0.55
C SER A 36 -11.64 -3.17 -0.27
N LEU A 37 -12.34 -4.26 0.02
CA LEU A 37 -12.19 -5.52 -0.71
C LEU A 37 -12.58 -5.36 -2.18
N LYS A 38 -13.72 -4.71 -2.44
CA LYS A 38 -14.17 -4.40 -3.80
C LYS A 38 -13.14 -3.56 -4.55
N LYS A 39 -12.64 -2.47 -3.93
CA LYS A 39 -11.58 -1.62 -4.52
C LYS A 39 -10.35 -2.45 -4.90
N VAL A 40 -9.81 -3.28 -4.00
CA VAL A 40 -8.60 -4.07 -4.24
C VAL A 40 -8.79 -5.11 -5.35
N VAL A 41 -9.98 -5.71 -5.45
CA VAL A 41 -10.32 -6.64 -6.54
C VAL A 41 -10.42 -5.90 -7.88
N GLU A 42 -11.12 -4.76 -7.94
CA GLU A 42 -11.21 -3.92 -9.14
C GLU A 42 -9.85 -3.40 -9.62
N MET A 43 -8.93 -3.18 -8.68
CA MET A 43 -7.54 -2.81 -8.97
C MET A 43 -6.72 -3.94 -9.63
N GLY A 44 -7.24 -5.17 -9.60
CA GLY A 44 -6.64 -6.35 -10.24
C GLY A 44 -5.59 -7.07 -9.40
N PHE A 45 -5.60 -6.91 -8.07
CA PHE A 45 -4.74 -7.71 -7.20
C PHE A 45 -5.24 -9.15 -7.10
N ASP A 46 -4.34 -10.12 -7.22
CA ASP A 46 -4.67 -11.55 -7.07
C ASP A 46 -4.83 -11.92 -5.58
N PRO A 47 -6.02 -12.38 -5.13
CA PRO A 47 -6.30 -12.82 -3.76
C PRO A 47 -5.37 -13.91 -3.21
N LYS A 48 -4.60 -14.58 -4.08
CA LYS A 48 -3.66 -15.64 -3.72
C LYS A 48 -2.26 -15.13 -3.36
N THR A 49 -2.02 -13.82 -3.48
CA THR A 49 -0.71 -13.19 -3.28
C THR A 49 -0.65 -12.37 -1.99
N SER A 50 0.54 -12.19 -1.42
CA SER A 50 0.73 -11.29 -0.27
C SER A 50 0.43 -9.84 -0.62
N LYS A 51 0.65 -9.43 -1.87
CA LYS A 51 0.33 -8.08 -2.36
C LYS A 51 -1.14 -7.72 -2.20
N PHE A 52 -2.04 -8.69 -2.35
CA PHE A 52 -3.46 -8.48 -2.08
C PHE A 52 -3.72 -8.13 -0.62
N VAL A 53 -3.08 -8.85 0.31
CA VAL A 53 -3.17 -8.58 1.75
C VAL A 53 -2.61 -7.18 2.06
N GLU A 54 -1.45 -6.83 1.51
CA GLU A 54 -0.85 -5.51 1.69
C GLU A 54 -1.73 -4.38 1.13
N ALA A 55 -2.31 -4.56 -0.06
CA ALA A 55 -3.21 -3.60 -0.68
C ALA A 55 -4.50 -3.42 0.14
N LEU A 56 -5.06 -4.51 0.64
CA LEU A 56 -6.23 -4.49 1.51
C LEU A 56 -5.94 -3.75 2.83
N HIS A 57 -4.75 -3.96 3.41
CA HIS A 57 -4.29 -3.20 4.57
C HIS A 57 -4.18 -1.70 4.27
N ALA A 58 -3.59 -1.33 3.13
CA ALA A 58 -3.38 0.06 2.75
C ALA A 58 -4.71 0.78 2.54
N VAL A 59 -5.64 0.20 1.76
CA VAL A 59 -6.93 0.82 1.46
C VAL A 59 -7.84 0.85 2.68
N ASN A 60 -7.80 -0.18 3.54
CA ASN A 60 -8.67 -0.23 4.72
C ASN A 60 -8.20 0.64 5.89
N GLN A 61 -6.91 0.98 6.00
CA GLN A 61 -6.42 1.79 7.13
C GLN A 61 -6.39 3.29 6.81
N VAL A 62 -6.13 3.65 5.57
CA VAL A 62 -5.94 5.05 5.16
C VAL A 62 -7.30 5.67 4.80
N THR A 63 -7.51 6.95 5.14
CA THR A 63 -8.71 7.70 4.72
C THR A 63 -8.54 8.22 3.29
N ASP A 64 -9.62 8.47 2.56
CA ASP A 64 -9.55 9.03 1.20
C ASP A 64 -8.77 10.35 1.16
N LYS A 65 -8.90 11.20 2.18
CA LYS A 65 -8.11 12.43 2.33
C LYS A 65 -6.61 12.13 2.37
N THR A 66 -6.19 11.22 3.24
CA THR A 66 -4.77 10.85 3.38
C THR A 66 -4.24 10.11 2.14
N ILE A 67 -5.09 9.37 1.42
CA ILE A 67 -4.73 8.80 0.12
C ILE A 67 -4.42 9.91 -0.87
N GLN A 68 -5.27 10.94 -0.96
CA GLN A 68 -5.10 12.04 -1.90
C GLN A 68 -3.82 12.85 -1.61
N GLU A 69 -3.55 13.17 -0.35
CA GLU A 69 -2.32 13.90 0.04
C GLU A 69 -1.05 13.12 -0.38
N LYS A 70 -1.04 11.79 -0.20
CA LYS A 70 0.06 10.92 -0.66
C LYS A 70 0.15 10.83 -2.17
N VAL A 71 -0.98 10.75 -2.87
CA VAL A 71 -1.02 10.74 -4.34
C VAL A 71 -0.37 12.02 -4.88
N ASP A 72 -0.72 13.17 -4.31
CA ASP A 72 -0.17 14.46 -4.73
C ASP A 72 1.33 14.58 -4.42
N LEU A 73 1.77 14.09 -3.26
CA LEU A 73 3.18 14.00 -2.91
C LEU A 73 3.96 13.17 -3.94
N TYR A 74 3.51 11.94 -4.22
CA TYR A 74 4.22 11.06 -5.15
C TYR A 74 4.24 11.62 -6.59
N LYS A 75 3.17 12.29 -7.03
CA LYS A 75 3.16 13.01 -8.32
C LYS A 75 4.19 14.14 -8.35
N ARG A 76 4.31 14.95 -7.29
CA ARG A 76 5.33 16.02 -7.18
C ARG A 76 6.76 15.47 -7.24
N LEU A 77 6.95 14.22 -6.85
CA LEU A 77 8.24 13.52 -6.91
C LEU A 77 8.49 12.81 -8.25
N GLY A 78 7.55 12.89 -9.19
CA GLY A 78 7.68 12.29 -10.53
C GLY A 78 7.37 10.81 -10.60
N PHE A 79 6.64 10.26 -9.62
CA PHE A 79 6.19 8.86 -9.65
C PHE A 79 4.81 8.72 -10.30
N ASP A 80 4.63 7.64 -11.06
CA ASP A 80 3.31 7.10 -11.35
C ASP A 80 2.82 6.36 -10.11
N VAL A 81 1.85 6.96 -9.41
CA VAL A 81 1.33 6.43 -8.14
C VAL A 81 0.68 5.06 -8.34
N TRP A 82 0.04 4.85 -9.48
CA TRP A 82 -0.66 3.60 -9.76
C TRP A 82 0.31 2.46 -10.03
N GLU A 83 1.31 2.70 -10.87
CA GLU A 83 2.38 1.73 -11.13
C GLU A 83 3.10 1.38 -9.82
N MET A 84 3.43 2.40 -9.02
CA MET A 84 4.11 2.23 -7.75
C MET A 84 3.26 1.45 -6.75
N PHE A 85 1.98 1.76 -6.62
CA PHE A 85 1.06 1.07 -5.70
C PHE A 85 0.86 -0.40 -6.10
N LYS A 86 0.68 -0.69 -7.39
CA LYS A 86 0.58 -2.07 -7.89
C LYS A 86 1.83 -2.89 -7.60
N LYS A 87 3.00 -2.28 -7.73
CA LYS A 87 4.27 -2.94 -7.48
C LYS A 87 4.54 -3.08 -5.98
N TRP A 88 4.14 -2.09 -5.18
CA TRP A 88 4.42 -1.97 -3.73
C TRP A 88 3.23 -1.36 -2.96
N PRO A 89 2.21 -2.16 -2.60
CA PRO A 89 1.01 -1.62 -1.98
C PRO A 89 1.27 -0.96 -0.62
N SER A 90 2.28 -1.46 0.10
CA SER A 90 2.74 -0.92 1.38
C SER A 90 3.30 0.51 1.30
N SER A 91 3.61 1.04 0.10
CA SER A 91 4.05 2.43 -0.09
C SER A 91 3.06 3.46 0.46
N MET A 92 1.77 3.12 0.51
CA MET A 92 0.72 3.98 1.06
C MET A 92 0.66 3.95 2.58
N ASN A 93 1.45 3.12 3.27
CA ASN A 93 1.52 3.08 4.73
C ASN A 93 2.58 4.05 5.30
N TYR A 94 3.53 4.51 4.49
CA TYR A 94 4.57 5.44 4.94
C TYR A 94 3.99 6.83 5.19
N SER A 95 4.46 7.52 6.24
CA SER A 95 4.03 8.90 6.50
C SER A 95 4.74 9.85 5.54
N GLU A 96 4.07 10.95 5.19
CA GLU A 96 4.68 11.99 4.33
C GLU A 96 5.99 12.50 4.92
N LYS A 97 6.03 12.69 6.25
CA LYS A 97 7.25 13.07 6.97
C LYS A 97 8.41 12.10 6.71
N LYS A 98 8.16 10.78 6.76
CA LYS A 98 9.21 9.78 6.49
C LYS A 98 9.72 9.86 5.05
N ILE A 99 8.80 10.01 4.10
CA ILE A 99 9.12 10.12 2.67
C ILE A 99 9.97 11.38 2.42
N LEU A 100 9.54 12.53 2.94
CA LEU A 100 10.25 13.81 2.82
C LEU A 100 11.64 13.77 3.46
N ASN A 101 11.73 13.25 4.69
CA ASN A 101 13.02 13.09 5.37
C ASN A 101 13.98 12.19 4.60
N SER A 102 13.47 11.11 3.98
CA SER A 102 14.28 10.23 3.13
C SER A 102 14.83 11.00 1.93
N ILE A 103 13.99 11.77 1.23
CA ILE A 103 14.42 12.60 0.10
C ILE A 103 15.52 13.58 0.53
N GLU A 104 15.30 14.33 1.61
CA GLU A 104 16.29 15.28 2.13
C GLU A 104 17.61 14.59 2.48
N THR A 105 17.55 13.40 3.07
CA THR A 105 18.74 12.60 3.40
C THR A 105 19.51 12.22 2.13
N PHE A 106 18.85 11.69 1.11
CA PHE A 106 19.53 11.31 -0.15
C PHE A 106 20.11 12.52 -0.87
N LEU A 107 19.37 13.64 -0.93
CA LEU A 107 19.89 14.89 -1.51
C LEU A 107 21.12 15.40 -0.73
N GLY A 108 21.09 15.33 0.61
CA GLY A 108 22.21 15.72 1.47
C GLY A 108 23.44 14.82 1.33
N LEU A 109 23.26 13.56 0.93
CA LEU A 109 24.33 12.62 0.58
C LEU A 109 24.90 12.84 -0.82
N GLY A 110 24.40 13.83 -1.58
CA GLY A 110 24.89 14.19 -2.92
C GLY A 110 24.17 13.49 -4.06
N PHE A 111 23.11 12.71 -3.79
CA PHE A 111 22.28 12.14 -4.87
C PHE A 111 21.44 13.22 -5.52
N THR A 112 21.27 13.10 -6.84
CA THR A 112 20.30 13.89 -7.58
C THR A 112 18.88 13.37 -7.37
N ARG A 113 17.89 14.21 -7.65
CA ARG A 113 16.47 13.81 -7.63
C ARG A 113 16.19 12.62 -8.57
N ASN A 114 16.85 12.57 -9.72
CA ASN A 114 16.68 11.47 -10.68
C ASN A 114 17.24 10.15 -10.15
N GLU A 115 18.43 10.16 -9.54
CA GLU A 115 19.00 8.98 -8.91
C GLU A 115 18.12 8.46 -7.78
N PHE A 116 17.65 9.35 -6.91
CA PHE A 116 16.68 9.00 -5.88
C PHE A 116 15.42 8.35 -6.47
N THR A 117 14.81 8.94 -7.50
CA THR A 117 13.62 8.37 -8.16
C THR A 117 13.91 6.97 -8.73
N MET A 118 15.08 6.74 -9.32
CA MET A 118 15.49 5.40 -9.80
C MET A 118 15.66 4.39 -8.65
N MET A 119 16.23 4.83 -7.53
CA MET A 119 16.37 4.01 -6.32
C MET A 119 15.01 3.61 -5.77
N VAL A 120 14.06 4.55 -5.64
CA VAL A 120 12.70 4.26 -5.15
C VAL A 120 11.94 3.32 -6.10
N LYS A 121 12.07 3.50 -7.42
CA LYS A 121 11.43 2.59 -8.40
C LYS A 121 11.93 1.15 -8.29
N SER A 122 13.20 1.01 -7.91
CA SER A 122 13.83 -0.29 -7.67
C SER A 122 13.52 -0.83 -6.27
N GLN A 123 13.43 0.04 -5.27
CA GLN A 123 13.46 -0.32 -3.85
C GLN A 123 12.78 0.74 -2.94
N PRO A 124 11.45 0.88 -2.95
CA PRO A 124 10.72 1.92 -2.24
C PRO A 124 10.64 1.74 -0.72
N GLN A 125 11.22 0.70 -0.11
CA GLN A 125 11.44 0.78 1.35
C GLN A 125 12.49 1.84 1.70
N CYS A 126 13.24 2.39 0.74
CA CYS A 126 14.15 3.50 1.03
C CYS A 126 13.42 4.78 1.47
N ILE A 127 12.09 4.87 1.30
CA ILE A 127 11.27 6.03 1.67
C ILE A 127 10.41 5.82 2.92
N GLY A 128 10.57 4.73 3.68
CA GLY A 128 9.63 4.39 4.75
C GLY A 128 10.09 3.44 5.84
#